data_AF-A0A2V7ZHG9-F1
#
_entry.id   AF-A0A2V7ZHG9-F1
#
_cell.length_a   1.000
_cell.length_b   1.000
_cell.length_c   1.000
_cell.angle_alpha   90.00
_cell.angle_beta   90.00
_cell.angle_gamma   90.00
#
_symmetry.space_group_name_H-M   'P 1'
#
loop_
_entity.id
_entity.type
_entity.pdbx_description
1 polymer ?
#
loop_
_entity_poly.entity_id
_entity_poly.type
_entity_poly.pdbx_seq_one_letter_code
_entity_poly.pdbx_strand_id
1 'polypeptide(L)'
;MALLDRFRAQPRQKHPDPAVRLAFVQEIPLTDHELLTEVAREDPDARVRRAAVAKLLDPRALAVIATSDGDESVRAEAAAMLRDVALEAFEGIGESESLAAVDAIGDLRTLAIVAKSAPRESTAHRALTRTIEHRDQHVLGSIARHAEHESVRRTSLEALDDHLEVLGVVLNSEFREPASSAVERFTDRGELEQIASRAKNKSAAKRARGILREADERAAQEAAAAAAATAEAEAAERAARLAAQSSAAEHEQRAREEAERLAAAERARAEEEAAAARREAEEAEARARREAADDAARKDAERRQARLAELADEAARAASVDDLASARRQFGVVRREWTDISSGITVDPDLASRYADANAKFTARESTVQEQDQRARRDALARLQQLASRVEALGAREDLTLKAGDRALRDLRSA
;
A
#
# COMPACT_ATOMS: atom_id res chain seq x y z
N MET A 1 -123.59 -5.74 -37.64
CA MET A 1 -122.33 -5.09 -38.06
C MET A 1 -122.12 -5.41 -39.54
N ALA A 2 -122.04 -4.38 -40.37
CA ALA A 2 -122.44 -4.41 -41.77
C ALA A 2 -121.49 -5.19 -42.71
N LEU A 3 -122.06 -5.96 -43.64
CA LEU A 3 -121.38 -6.61 -44.77
C LEU A 3 -120.57 -5.62 -45.65
N LEU A 4 -120.86 -4.32 -45.50
CA LEU A 4 -120.26 -3.20 -46.23
C LEU A 4 -118.91 -2.73 -45.65
N ASP A 5 -118.56 -3.11 -44.42
CA ASP A 5 -117.21 -2.84 -43.87
C ASP A 5 -116.11 -3.68 -44.55
N ARG A 6 -116.49 -4.78 -45.23
CA ARG A 6 -115.56 -5.67 -45.95
C ARG A 6 -115.02 -5.09 -47.26
N PHE A 7 -115.63 -4.00 -47.75
CA PHE A 7 -115.26 -3.33 -49.00
C PHE A 7 -114.54 -1.98 -48.79
N ARG A 8 -114.29 -1.56 -47.54
CA ARG A 8 -113.19 -0.61 -47.31
C ARG A 8 -111.91 -1.37 -47.63
N ALA A 9 -111.16 -0.89 -48.61
CA ALA A 9 -109.81 -1.40 -48.87
C ALA A 9 -109.04 -1.38 -47.55
N GLN A 10 -108.78 -2.56 -46.99
CA GLN A 10 -107.97 -2.65 -45.78
C GLN A 10 -106.62 -2.00 -46.10
N PRO A 11 -106.05 -1.19 -45.18
CA PRO A 11 -104.72 -0.65 -45.35
C PRO A 11 -103.76 -1.79 -45.75
N ARG A 12 -102.91 -1.57 -46.76
CA ARG A 12 -102.06 -2.62 -47.33
C ARG A 12 -101.17 -3.28 -46.26
N GLN A 13 -100.81 -2.55 -45.20
CA GLN A 13 -100.09 -3.09 -44.03
C GLN A 13 -100.86 -4.13 -43.19
N LYS A 14 -102.19 -4.24 -43.31
CA LYS A 14 -103.03 -5.18 -42.54
C LYS A 14 -103.62 -6.30 -43.41
N HIS A 15 -103.13 -6.43 -44.65
CA HIS A 15 -103.61 -7.45 -45.58
C HIS A 15 -103.31 -8.87 -45.05
N PRO A 16 -104.23 -9.84 -45.16
CA PRO A 16 -104.04 -11.19 -44.61
C PRO A 16 -102.87 -11.95 -45.24
N ASP A 17 -102.62 -11.74 -46.54
CA ASP A 17 -101.47 -12.35 -47.25
C ASP A 17 -100.15 -11.62 -46.91
N PRO A 18 -99.16 -12.30 -46.29
CA PRO A 18 -97.86 -11.71 -45.98
C PRO A 18 -97.06 -11.28 -47.22
N ALA A 19 -97.28 -11.87 -48.40
CA ALA A 19 -96.61 -11.45 -49.62
C ALA A 19 -97.03 -10.03 -50.04
N VAL A 20 -98.32 -9.70 -49.86
CA VAL A 20 -98.85 -8.35 -50.12
C VAL A 20 -98.30 -7.35 -49.11
N ARG A 21 -98.19 -7.73 -47.82
CA ARG A 21 -97.57 -6.87 -46.79
C ARG A 21 -96.08 -6.65 -47.05
N LEU A 22 -95.35 -7.69 -47.44
CA LEU A 22 -93.94 -7.60 -47.80
C LEU A 22 -93.72 -6.64 -48.99
N ALA A 23 -94.54 -6.76 -50.04
CA ALA A 23 -94.50 -5.84 -51.18
C ALA A 23 -94.80 -4.40 -50.74
N PHE A 24 -95.76 -4.21 -49.84
CA PHE A 24 -96.06 -2.90 -49.27
C PHE A 24 -94.87 -2.30 -48.51
N VAL A 25 -94.16 -3.10 -47.69
CA VAL A 25 -92.96 -2.63 -46.97
C VAL A 25 -91.91 -2.03 -47.92
N GLN A 26 -91.75 -2.59 -49.12
CA GLN A 26 -90.81 -2.05 -50.11
C GLN A 26 -91.19 -0.64 -50.57
N GLU A 27 -92.48 -0.31 -50.60
CA GLU A 27 -93.00 0.98 -51.03
C GLU A 27 -92.98 2.06 -49.93
N ILE A 28 -92.81 1.69 -48.65
CA ILE A 28 -92.79 2.64 -47.52
C ILE A 28 -91.57 3.59 -47.64
N PRO A 29 -91.73 4.93 -47.65
CA PRO A 29 -90.59 5.84 -47.64
C PRO A 29 -89.71 5.67 -46.38
N LEU A 30 -88.39 5.85 -46.51
CA LEU A 30 -87.48 5.76 -45.35
C LEU A 30 -87.79 6.80 -44.25
N THR A 31 -88.47 7.89 -44.60
CA THR A 31 -88.90 8.94 -43.66
C THR A 31 -90.10 8.55 -42.80
N ASP A 32 -90.82 7.48 -43.15
CA ASP A 32 -91.98 6.99 -42.39
C ASP A 32 -91.54 6.05 -41.26
N HIS A 33 -90.76 6.61 -40.33
CA HIS A 33 -90.09 5.86 -39.26
C HIS A 33 -91.08 5.18 -38.30
N GLU A 34 -92.24 5.80 -38.05
CA GLU A 34 -93.26 5.25 -37.16
C GLU A 34 -93.87 3.97 -37.76
N LEU A 35 -94.27 4.00 -39.04
CA LEU A 35 -94.84 2.84 -39.72
C LEU A 35 -93.81 1.72 -39.89
N LEU A 36 -92.57 2.05 -40.26
CA LEU A 36 -91.49 1.07 -40.36
C LEU A 36 -91.23 0.39 -39.00
N THR A 37 -91.26 1.15 -37.91
CA THR A 37 -91.07 0.61 -36.55
C THR A 37 -92.23 -0.29 -36.13
N GLU A 38 -93.48 0.10 -36.42
CA GLU A 38 -94.67 -0.71 -36.16
C GLU A 38 -94.55 -2.06 -36.88
N VAL A 39 -94.30 -2.05 -38.20
CA VAL A 39 -94.21 -3.28 -38.99
C VAL A 39 -93.02 -4.14 -38.56
N ALA A 40 -91.86 -3.53 -38.28
CA ALA A 40 -90.66 -4.24 -37.85
C ALA A 40 -90.82 -4.94 -36.50
N ARG A 41 -91.69 -4.44 -35.62
CA ARG A 41 -91.93 -5.02 -34.28
C ARG A 41 -93.12 -5.98 -34.24
N GLU A 42 -94.19 -5.66 -34.95
CA GLU A 42 -95.51 -6.26 -34.69
C GLU A 42 -96.00 -7.19 -35.81
N ASP A 43 -95.38 -7.18 -37.01
CA ASP A 43 -95.88 -8.05 -38.10
C ASP A 43 -95.77 -9.53 -37.73
N PRO A 44 -96.84 -10.34 -37.90
CA PRO A 44 -96.80 -11.76 -37.58
C PRO A 44 -95.78 -12.57 -38.40
N ASP A 45 -95.46 -12.17 -39.64
CA ASP A 45 -94.52 -12.88 -40.52
C ASP A 45 -93.10 -12.29 -40.38
N ALA A 46 -92.14 -13.13 -39.98
CA ALA A 46 -90.75 -12.73 -39.77
C ALA A 46 -90.07 -12.15 -41.02
N ARG A 47 -90.49 -12.56 -42.24
CA ARG A 47 -89.93 -12.02 -43.49
C ARG A 47 -90.38 -10.58 -43.72
N VAL A 48 -91.61 -10.26 -43.31
CA VAL A 48 -92.14 -8.88 -43.37
C VAL A 48 -91.43 -8.02 -42.33
N ARG A 49 -91.27 -8.52 -41.09
CA ARG A 49 -90.49 -7.82 -40.04
C ARG A 49 -89.06 -7.55 -40.50
N ARG A 50 -88.36 -8.57 -41.02
CA ARG A 50 -86.98 -8.43 -41.52
C ARG A 50 -86.87 -7.38 -42.63
N ALA A 51 -87.81 -7.36 -43.57
CA ALA A 51 -87.82 -6.36 -44.64
C ALA A 51 -88.06 -4.93 -44.12
N ALA A 52 -88.84 -4.78 -43.04
CA ALA A 52 -89.04 -3.48 -42.40
C ALA A 52 -87.79 -3.05 -41.60
N VAL A 53 -87.13 -3.98 -40.91
CA VAL A 53 -85.85 -3.76 -40.22
C VAL A 53 -84.77 -3.26 -41.18
N ALA A 54 -84.67 -3.82 -42.38
CA ALA A 54 -83.71 -3.41 -43.40
C ALA A 54 -83.87 -1.95 -43.88
N LYS A 55 -84.97 -1.28 -43.50
CA LYS A 55 -85.28 0.12 -43.81
C LYS A 55 -85.26 1.01 -42.57
N LEU A 56 -84.99 0.45 -41.39
CA LEU A 56 -85.00 1.16 -40.12
C LEU A 56 -83.61 1.71 -39.80
N LEU A 57 -83.53 3.01 -39.54
CA LEU A 57 -82.28 3.70 -39.23
C LEU A 57 -82.19 4.15 -37.75
N ASP A 58 -83.25 3.98 -36.96
CA ASP A 58 -83.24 4.32 -35.53
C ASP A 58 -82.47 3.27 -34.71
N PRO A 59 -81.30 3.63 -34.13
CA PRO A 59 -80.51 2.70 -33.34
C PRO A 59 -81.25 2.10 -32.16
N ARG A 60 -82.16 2.86 -31.52
CA ARG A 60 -82.89 2.38 -30.34
C ARG A 60 -83.91 1.32 -30.73
N ALA A 61 -84.66 1.55 -31.80
CA ALA A 61 -85.61 0.57 -32.30
C ALA A 61 -84.90 -0.71 -32.78
N LEU A 62 -83.78 -0.58 -33.50
CA LEU A 62 -82.95 -1.70 -33.94
C LEU A 62 -82.39 -2.51 -32.76
N ALA A 63 -81.91 -1.86 -31.69
CA ALA A 63 -81.38 -2.54 -30.49
C ALA A 63 -82.41 -3.45 -29.82
N VAL A 64 -83.65 -2.96 -29.69
CA VAL A 64 -84.76 -3.74 -29.11
C VAL A 64 -85.03 -4.96 -29.98
N ILE A 65 -85.11 -4.80 -31.30
CA ILE A 65 -85.39 -5.90 -32.22
C ILE A 65 -84.24 -6.93 -32.22
N ALA A 66 -82.99 -6.47 -32.28
CA ALA A 66 -81.80 -7.32 -32.24
C ALA A 66 -81.74 -8.19 -30.98
N THR A 67 -82.27 -7.70 -29.86
CA THR A 67 -82.25 -8.42 -28.57
C THR A 67 -83.47 -9.31 -28.36
N SER A 68 -84.65 -8.91 -28.85
CA SER A 68 -85.93 -9.48 -28.40
C SER A 68 -86.81 -10.11 -29.48
N ASP A 69 -86.48 -9.97 -30.77
CA ASP A 69 -87.29 -10.63 -31.81
C ASP A 69 -87.21 -12.16 -31.70
N GLY A 70 -88.36 -12.82 -31.89
CA GLY A 70 -88.45 -14.28 -31.81
C GLY A 70 -87.70 -15.01 -32.94
N ASP A 71 -87.51 -14.36 -34.09
CA ASP A 71 -86.84 -14.94 -35.26
C ASP A 71 -85.37 -14.52 -35.34
N GLU A 72 -84.47 -15.50 -35.48
CA GLU A 72 -83.03 -15.25 -35.53
C GLU A 72 -82.60 -14.43 -36.76
N SER A 73 -83.26 -14.60 -37.90
CA SER A 73 -82.93 -13.85 -39.11
C SER A 73 -83.30 -12.37 -38.98
N VAL A 74 -84.36 -12.06 -38.22
CA VAL A 74 -84.74 -10.68 -37.90
C VAL A 74 -83.74 -10.07 -36.91
N ARG A 75 -83.33 -10.81 -35.87
CA ARG A 75 -82.29 -10.34 -34.93
C ARG A 75 -80.96 -10.06 -35.64
N ALA A 76 -80.55 -10.96 -36.54
CA ALA A 76 -79.32 -10.83 -37.31
C ALA A 76 -79.36 -9.61 -38.27
N GLU A 77 -80.50 -9.38 -38.93
CA GLU A 77 -80.71 -8.19 -39.76
C GLU A 77 -80.62 -6.91 -38.93
N ALA A 78 -81.26 -6.87 -37.76
CA ALA A 78 -81.21 -5.69 -36.89
C ALA A 78 -79.79 -5.39 -36.37
N ALA A 79 -79.01 -6.42 -36.03
CA ALA A 79 -77.61 -6.28 -35.67
C ALA A 79 -76.74 -5.80 -36.85
N ALA A 80 -77.01 -6.29 -38.07
CA ALA A 80 -76.32 -5.81 -39.27
C ALA A 80 -76.65 -4.34 -39.55
N MET A 81 -77.91 -3.94 -39.43
CA MET A 81 -78.33 -2.55 -39.57
C MET A 81 -77.70 -1.63 -38.52
N LEU A 82 -77.59 -2.05 -37.26
CA LEU A 82 -76.86 -1.29 -36.23
C LEU A 82 -75.41 -1.05 -36.61
N ARG A 83 -74.72 -2.09 -37.12
CA ARG A 83 -73.35 -1.95 -37.61
C ARG A 83 -73.28 -0.96 -38.77
N ASP A 84 -74.18 -1.06 -39.73
CA ASP A 84 -74.16 -0.26 -40.94
C ASP A 84 -74.48 1.22 -40.64
N VAL A 85 -75.37 1.49 -39.67
CA VAL A 85 -75.58 2.84 -39.12
C VAL A 85 -74.32 3.33 -38.40
N ALA A 86 -73.69 2.52 -37.54
CA ALA A 86 -72.46 2.90 -36.85
C ALA A 86 -71.28 3.18 -37.81
N LEU A 87 -71.28 2.59 -39.01
CA LEU A 87 -70.27 2.80 -40.05
C LEU A 87 -70.66 3.88 -41.07
N GLU A 88 -71.78 4.59 -40.87
CA GLU A 88 -72.30 5.61 -41.79
C GLU A 88 -72.48 5.07 -43.22
N ALA A 89 -72.94 3.82 -43.36
CA ALA A 89 -73.14 3.17 -44.65
C ALA A 89 -74.33 3.75 -45.45
N PHE A 90 -75.16 4.58 -44.82
CA PHE A 90 -76.33 5.22 -45.43
C PHE A 90 -76.17 6.74 -45.49
N GLU A 91 -76.70 7.37 -46.55
CA GLU A 91 -76.71 8.82 -46.68
C GLU A 91 -77.56 9.48 -45.58
N GLY A 92 -77.05 10.57 -45.00
CA GLY A 92 -77.76 11.36 -43.99
C GLY A 92 -77.63 10.86 -42.56
N ILE A 93 -76.88 9.78 -42.30
CA ILE A 93 -76.51 9.38 -40.94
C ILE A 93 -75.47 10.36 -40.38
N GLY A 94 -75.78 10.96 -39.24
CA GLY A 94 -74.91 11.87 -38.52
C GLY A 94 -74.12 11.17 -37.41
N GLU A 95 -73.18 11.92 -36.81
CA GLU A 95 -72.37 11.44 -35.70
C GLU A 95 -73.20 10.98 -34.49
N SER A 96 -74.33 11.65 -34.23
CA SER A 96 -75.23 11.31 -33.11
C SER A 96 -75.83 9.92 -33.29
N GLU A 97 -76.31 9.61 -34.49
CA GLU A 97 -76.88 8.32 -34.86
C GLU A 97 -75.81 7.23 -34.83
N SER A 98 -74.62 7.50 -35.36
CA SER A 98 -73.47 6.58 -35.32
C SER A 98 -73.08 6.22 -33.89
N LEU A 99 -72.97 7.21 -33.00
CA LEU A 99 -72.64 6.99 -31.59
C LEU A 99 -73.75 6.22 -30.85
N ALA A 100 -75.02 6.57 -31.11
CA ALA A 100 -76.16 5.85 -30.55
C ALA A 100 -76.21 4.39 -31.04
N ALA A 101 -75.84 4.12 -32.30
CA ALA A 101 -75.68 2.77 -32.83
C ALA A 101 -74.55 2.01 -32.15
N VAL A 102 -73.39 2.64 -31.94
CA VAL A 102 -72.31 2.05 -31.14
C VAL A 102 -72.77 1.69 -29.74
N ASP A 103 -73.56 2.53 -29.08
CA ASP A 103 -74.11 2.27 -27.74
C ASP A 103 -75.18 1.19 -27.71
N ALA A 104 -75.84 0.95 -28.84
CA ALA A 104 -76.84 -0.09 -29.02
C ALA A 104 -76.24 -1.47 -29.36
N ILE A 105 -75.02 -1.54 -29.91
CA ILE A 105 -74.38 -2.82 -30.27
C ILE A 105 -74.11 -3.65 -29.02
N GLY A 106 -74.51 -4.92 -29.03
CA GLY A 106 -74.38 -5.84 -27.88
C GLY A 106 -73.20 -6.80 -27.97
N ASP A 107 -72.63 -7.03 -29.15
CA ASP A 107 -71.60 -8.05 -29.36
C ASP A 107 -70.22 -7.45 -29.66
N LEU A 108 -69.20 -8.12 -29.12
CA LEU A 108 -67.80 -7.68 -29.23
C LEU A 108 -67.26 -7.69 -30.65
N ARG A 109 -67.73 -8.61 -31.50
CA ARG A 109 -67.23 -8.73 -32.87
C ARG A 109 -67.62 -7.51 -33.68
N THR A 110 -68.87 -7.06 -33.55
CA THR A 110 -69.36 -5.87 -34.23
C THR A 110 -68.70 -4.61 -33.69
N LEU A 111 -68.54 -4.47 -32.37
CA LEU A 111 -67.78 -3.36 -31.78
C LEU A 111 -66.35 -3.29 -32.34
N ALA A 112 -65.68 -4.44 -32.49
CA ALA A 112 -64.34 -4.50 -33.06
C ALA A 112 -64.30 -4.09 -34.54
N ILE A 113 -65.31 -4.43 -35.33
CA ILE A 113 -65.42 -4.00 -36.73
C ILE A 113 -65.56 -2.48 -36.78
N VAL A 114 -66.46 -1.91 -35.97
CA VAL A 114 -66.68 -0.45 -35.92
C VAL A 114 -65.43 0.28 -35.42
N ALA A 115 -64.79 -0.21 -34.35
CA ALA A 115 -63.54 0.38 -33.84
C ALA A 115 -62.42 0.40 -34.89
N LYS A 116 -62.38 -0.60 -35.79
CA LYS A 116 -61.36 -0.67 -36.83
C LYS A 116 -61.63 0.20 -38.04
N SER A 117 -62.89 0.38 -38.42
CA SER A 117 -63.26 0.85 -39.77
C SER A 117 -64.28 2.00 -39.77
N ALA A 118 -64.69 2.52 -38.61
CA ALA A 118 -65.59 3.67 -38.59
C ALA A 118 -64.93 4.91 -39.23
N PRO A 119 -65.64 5.65 -40.09
CA PRO A 119 -65.07 6.79 -40.81
C PRO A 119 -64.70 7.94 -39.84
N ARG A 120 -65.45 8.10 -38.75
CA ARG A 120 -65.18 9.10 -37.71
C ARG A 120 -64.35 8.52 -36.57
N GLU A 121 -63.31 9.24 -36.20
CA GLU A 121 -62.46 8.92 -35.05
C GLU A 121 -63.26 8.82 -33.74
N SER A 122 -64.22 9.72 -33.51
CA SER A 122 -65.08 9.73 -32.32
C SER A 122 -65.92 8.45 -32.20
N THR A 123 -66.45 7.95 -33.31
CA THR A 123 -67.24 6.71 -33.36
C THR A 123 -66.36 5.48 -33.16
N ALA A 124 -65.18 5.45 -33.80
CA ALA A 124 -64.19 4.39 -33.59
C ALA A 124 -63.71 4.32 -32.13
N HIS A 125 -63.42 5.47 -31.52
CA HIS A 125 -63.04 5.56 -30.10
C HIS A 125 -64.15 5.12 -29.15
N ARG A 126 -65.40 5.48 -29.45
CA ARG A 126 -66.54 5.02 -28.65
C ARG A 126 -66.65 3.50 -28.68
N ALA A 127 -66.51 2.89 -29.86
CA ALA A 127 -66.53 1.44 -30.01
C ALA A 127 -65.34 0.76 -29.31
N LEU A 128 -64.14 1.36 -29.37
CA LEU A 128 -62.98 0.90 -28.61
C LEU A 128 -63.23 0.97 -27.10
N THR A 129 -63.80 2.07 -26.60
CA THR A 129 -64.08 2.24 -25.17
C THR A 129 -64.97 1.12 -24.65
N ARG A 130 -66.05 0.82 -25.39
CA ARG A 130 -66.93 -0.31 -25.06
C ARG A 130 -66.19 -1.65 -25.13
N THR A 131 -65.30 -1.84 -26.11
CA THR A 131 -64.48 -3.05 -26.20
C THR A 131 -63.54 -3.21 -25.00
N ILE A 132 -62.93 -2.13 -24.53
CA ILE A 132 -62.04 -2.12 -23.34
C ILE A 132 -62.80 -2.54 -22.08
N GLU A 133 -64.06 -2.12 -21.91
CA GLU A 133 -64.91 -2.50 -20.77
C GLU A 133 -65.07 -4.02 -20.64
N HIS A 134 -65.09 -4.74 -21.76
CA HIS A 134 -65.19 -6.20 -21.80
C HIS A 134 -63.84 -6.93 -21.59
N ARG A 135 -62.71 -6.22 -21.61
CA ARG A 135 -61.35 -6.74 -21.36
C ARG A 135 -60.91 -7.91 -22.24
N ASP A 136 -61.45 -8.03 -23.45
CA ASP A 136 -61.03 -9.05 -24.41
C ASP A 136 -59.70 -8.65 -25.08
N GLN A 137 -58.59 -9.20 -24.58
CA GLN A 137 -57.24 -8.88 -25.02
C GLN A 137 -57.01 -9.23 -26.50
N HIS A 138 -57.65 -10.29 -27.00
CA HIS A 138 -57.52 -10.70 -28.39
C HIS A 138 -58.15 -9.67 -29.34
N VAL A 139 -59.35 -9.18 -28.98
CA VAL A 139 -60.03 -8.15 -29.74
C VAL A 139 -59.22 -6.84 -29.72
N LEU A 140 -58.72 -6.43 -28.55
CA LEU A 140 -57.84 -5.25 -28.41
C LEU A 140 -56.56 -5.40 -29.26
N GLY A 141 -55.96 -6.58 -29.29
CA GLY A 141 -54.81 -6.89 -30.15
C GLY A 141 -55.14 -6.77 -31.63
N SER A 142 -56.34 -7.19 -32.05
CA SER A 142 -56.82 -6.99 -33.41
C SER A 142 -57.05 -5.51 -33.75
N ILE A 143 -57.60 -4.71 -32.82
CA ILE A 143 -57.85 -3.29 -33.06
C ILE A 143 -56.53 -2.53 -33.16
N ALA A 144 -55.58 -2.77 -32.25
CA ALA A 144 -54.25 -2.16 -32.26
C ALA A 144 -53.47 -2.41 -33.56
N ARG A 145 -53.68 -3.56 -34.22
CA ARG A 145 -53.02 -3.91 -35.49
C ARG A 145 -53.69 -3.34 -36.73
N HIS A 146 -54.99 -3.06 -36.68
CA HIS A 146 -55.79 -2.89 -37.90
C HIS A 146 -56.68 -1.65 -37.92
N ALA A 147 -56.85 -0.92 -36.81
CA ALA A 147 -57.69 0.26 -36.81
C ALA A 147 -57.14 1.36 -37.72
N GLU A 148 -58.05 2.03 -38.43
CA GLU A 148 -57.73 3.10 -39.37
C GLU A 148 -57.11 4.32 -38.66
N HIS A 149 -57.73 4.74 -37.55
CA HIS A 149 -57.31 5.91 -36.77
C HIS A 149 -56.12 5.59 -35.84
N GLU A 150 -55.09 6.43 -35.88
CA GLU A 150 -53.88 6.25 -35.07
C GLU A 150 -54.15 6.30 -33.57
N SER A 151 -54.96 7.25 -33.13
CA SER A 151 -55.33 7.40 -31.72
C SER A 151 -56.04 6.15 -31.16
N VAL A 152 -56.87 5.50 -31.97
CA VAL A 152 -57.58 4.26 -31.61
C VAL A 152 -56.58 3.11 -31.47
N ARG A 153 -55.62 2.97 -32.40
CA ARG A 153 -54.56 1.95 -32.27
C ARG A 153 -53.73 2.14 -31.00
N ARG A 154 -53.33 3.39 -30.73
CA ARG A 154 -52.53 3.74 -29.55
C ARG A 154 -53.28 3.42 -28.26
N THR A 155 -54.53 3.89 -28.12
CA THR A 155 -55.34 3.60 -26.93
C THR A 155 -55.62 2.11 -26.78
N SER A 156 -55.84 1.38 -27.88
CA SER A 156 -56.00 -0.07 -27.83
C SER A 156 -54.72 -0.79 -27.38
N LEU A 157 -53.54 -0.32 -27.81
CA LEU A 157 -52.25 -0.85 -27.36
C LEU A 157 -51.97 -0.52 -25.89
N GLU A 158 -52.34 0.67 -25.43
CA GLU A 158 -52.24 1.07 -24.02
C GLU A 158 -53.10 0.17 -23.11
N ALA A 159 -54.28 -0.27 -23.60
CA ALA A 159 -55.19 -1.16 -22.89
C ALA A 159 -54.80 -2.66 -22.97
N LEU A 160 -53.79 -3.02 -23.74
CA LEU A 160 -53.27 -4.39 -23.78
C LEU A 160 -52.36 -4.65 -22.58
N ASP A 161 -52.63 -5.74 -21.87
CA ASP A 161 -51.80 -6.27 -20.79
C ASP A 161 -51.23 -7.66 -21.12
N ASP A 162 -51.87 -8.40 -22.04
CA ASP A 162 -51.40 -9.72 -22.46
C ASP A 162 -50.12 -9.62 -23.32
N HIS A 163 -49.05 -10.21 -22.81
CA HIS A 163 -47.72 -10.21 -23.44
C HIS A 163 -47.71 -10.78 -24.87
N LEU A 164 -48.50 -11.84 -25.12
CA LEU A 164 -48.59 -12.46 -26.45
C LEU A 164 -49.33 -11.56 -27.44
N GLU A 165 -50.36 -10.85 -27.00
CA GLU A 165 -51.09 -9.90 -27.86
C GLU A 165 -50.23 -8.66 -28.16
N VAL A 166 -49.47 -8.16 -27.18
CA VAL A 166 -48.48 -7.08 -27.42
C VAL A 166 -47.41 -7.54 -28.43
N LEU A 167 -46.88 -8.76 -28.29
CA LEU A 167 -45.95 -9.33 -29.26
C LEU A 167 -46.60 -9.47 -30.65
N GLY A 168 -47.88 -9.87 -30.67
CA GLY A 168 -48.71 -9.92 -31.87
C GLY A 168 -48.78 -8.57 -32.58
N VAL A 169 -48.96 -7.47 -31.84
CA VAL A 169 -48.95 -6.09 -32.37
C VAL A 169 -47.59 -5.76 -32.97
N VAL A 170 -46.50 -6.00 -32.24
CA VAL A 170 -45.13 -5.73 -32.72
C VAL A 170 -44.82 -6.47 -34.02
N LEU A 171 -45.15 -7.76 -34.08
CA LEU A 171 -44.78 -8.61 -35.20
C LEU A 171 -45.64 -8.36 -36.44
N ASN A 172 -46.93 -8.05 -36.28
CA ASN A 172 -47.89 -8.08 -37.39
C ASN A 172 -48.46 -6.72 -37.79
N SER A 173 -48.27 -5.67 -36.98
CA SER A 173 -48.75 -4.33 -37.34
C SER A 173 -47.98 -3.75 -38.51
N GLU A 174 -48.70 -3.15 -39.45
CA GLU A 174 -48.09 -2.37 -40.55
C GLU A 174 -47.81 -0.92 -40.13
N PHE A 175 -48.47 -0.46 -39.08
CA PHE A 175 -48.37 0.91 -38.61
C PHE A 175 -47.12 1.12 -37.76
N ARG A 176 -46.37 2.18 -38.08
CA ARG A 176 -45.10 2.49 -37.41
C ARG A 176 -45.27 2.70 -35.91
N GLU A 177 -46.18 3.57 -35.50
CA GLU A 177 -46.33 4.02 -34.10
C GLU A 177 -46.60 2.85 -33.16
N PRO A 178 -47.71 2.08 -33.28
CA PRO A 178 -48.03 1.04 -32.31
C PRO A 178 -46.99 -0.08 -32.34
N ALA A 179 -46.41 -0.38 -33.51
CA ALA A 179 -45.37 -1.40 -33.62
C ALA A 179 -44.08 -1.00 -32.90
N SER A 180 -43.59 0.25 -33.06
CA SER A 180 -42.36 0.68 -32.38
C SER A 180 -42.54 0.94 -30.89
N SER A 181 -43.68 1.52 -30.49
CA SER A 181 -43.99 1.82 -29.09
C SER A 181 -44.14 0.53 -28.26
N ALA A 182 -44.74 -0.51 -28.85
CA ALA A 182 -44.89 -1.80 -28.19
C ALA A 182 -43.56 -2.53 -27.93
N VAL A 183 -42.51 -2.25 -28.72
CA VAL A 183 -41.17 -2.87 -28.52
C VAL A 183 -40.55 -2.48 -27.17
N GLU A 184 -40.85 -1.29 -26.64
CA GLU A 184 -40.29 -0.85 -25.34
C GLU A 184 -40.75 -1.73 -24.17
N ARG A 185 -41.81 -2.55 -24.35
CA ARG A 185 -42.29 -3.48 -23.33
C ARG A 185 -41.45 -4.77 -23.26
N PHE A 186 -40.54 -4.99 -24.20
CA PHE A 186 -39.71 -6.20 -24.28
C PHE A 186 -38.31 -5.95 -23.73
N THR A 187 -37.92 -6.77 -22.77
CA THR A 187 -36.57 -6.76 -22.17
C THR A 187 -35.82 -8.07 -22.41
N ASP A 188 -36.53 -9.16 -22.73
CA ASP A 188 -35.92 -10.44 -23.04
C ASP A 188 -35.14 -10.38 -24.36
N ARG A 189 -33.90 -10.89 -24.32
CA ARG A 189 -33.01 -10.87 -25.49
C ARG A 189 -33.58 -11.69 -26.65
N GLY A 190 -34.11 -12.88 -26.38
CA GLY A 190 -34.61 -13.78 -27.42
C GLY A 190 -35.83 -13.20 -28.14
N GLU A 191 -36.74 -12.57 -27.39
CA GLU A 191 -37.91 -11.88 -27.96
C GLU A 191 -37.49 -10.67 -28.80
N LEU A 192 -36.54 -9.86 -28.32
CA LEU A 192 -36.01 -8.73 -29.08
C LEU A 192 -35.30 -9.18 -30.37
N GLU A 193 -34.58 -10.30 -30.36
CA GLU A 193 -33.97 -10.90 -31.55
C GLU A 193 -35.03 -11.42 -32.53
N GLN A 194 -36.10 -12.03 -32.03
CA GLN A 194 -37.26 -12.42 -32.83
C GLN A 194 -37.93 -11.20 -33.48
N ILE A 195 -38.16 -10.13 -32.72
CA ILE A 195 -38.76 -8.89 -33.22
C ILE A 195 -37.84 -8.26 -34.29
N ALA A 196 -36.55 -8.17 -34.02
CA ALA A 196 -35.55 -7.58 -34.93
C ALA A 196 -35.47 -8.32 -36.28
N SER A 197 -35.83 -9.61 -36.31
CA SER A 197 -35.77 -10.46 -37.50
C SER A 197 -37.12 -10.63 -38.21
N ARG A 198 -38.23 -10.68 -37.47
CA ARG A 198 -39.56 -11.06 -38.00
C ARG A 198 -40.60 -9.95 -37.99
N ALA A 199 -40.37 -8.82 -37.33
CA ALA A 199 -41.37 -7.76 -37.29
C ALA A 199 -41.69 -7.23 -38.70
N LYS A 200 -42.98 -7.18 -39.03
CA LYS A 200 -43.47 -6.64 -40.30
C LYS A 200 -43.09 -5.18 -40.50
N ASN A 201 -43.08 -4.39 -39.43
CA ASN A 201 -42.71 -2.98 -39.47
C ASN A 201 -41.19 -2.77 -39.25
N LYS A 202 -40.53 -2.07 -40.18
CA LYS A 202 -39.09 -1.79 -40.14
C LYS A 202 -38.67 -0.92 -38.95
N SER A 203 -39.52 -0.01 -38.48
CA SER A 203 -39.23 0.83 -37.31
C SER A 203 -39.23 0.02 -36.02
N ALA A 204 -40.14 -0.94 -35.87
CA ALA A 204 -40.13 -1.89 -34.75
C ALA A 204 -38.87 -2.75 -34.76
N ALA A 205 -38.52 -3.33 -35.92
CA ALA A 205 -37.29 -4.11 -36.07
C ALA A 205 -36.03 -3.28 -35.76
N LYS A 206 -35.97 -2.02 -36.21
CA LYS A 206 -34.87 -1.09 -35.91
C LYS A 206 -34.81 -0.77 -34.42
N ARG A 207 -35.95 -0.56 -33.76
CA ARG A 207 -35.98 -0.26 -32.33
C ARG A 207 -35.50 -1.44 -31.49
N ALA A 208 -35.93 -2.66 -31.81
CA ALA A 208 -35.47 -3.86 -31.12
C ALA A 208 -33.95 -4.05 -31.22
N ARG A 209 -33.35 -3.82 -32.41
CA ARG A 209 -31.88 -3.81 -32.56
C ARG A 209 -31.20 -2.71 -31.75
N GLY A 210 -31.85 -1.55 -31.64
CA GLY A 210 -31.40 -0.46 -30.77
C GLY A 210 -31.31 -0.89 -29.32
N ILE A 211 -32.37 -1.50 -28.79
CA ILE A 211 -32.42 -2.01 -27.41
C ILE A 211 -31.37 -3.10 -27.19
N LEU A 212 -31.23 -4.06 -28.13
CA LEU A 212 -30.19 -5.09 -28.05
C LEU A 212 -28.78 -4.48 -28.00
N ARG A 213 -28.50 -3.50 -28.85
CA ARG A 213 -27.21 -2.81 -28.86
C ARG A 213 -26.98 -2.03 -27.56
N GLU A 214 -28.00 -1.33 -27.06
CA GLU A 214 -27.93 -0.63 -25.77
C GLU A 214 -27.71 -1.61 -24.60
N ALA A 215 -28.26 -2.82 -24.67
CA ALA A 215 -28.02 -3.88 -23.70
C ALA A 215 -26.59 -4.43 -23.81
N ASP A 216 -26.08 -4.67 -25.02
CA ASP A 216 -24.72 -5.14 -25.28
C ASP A 216 -23.67 -4.10 -24.83
N GLU A 217 -23.91 -2.82 -25.12
CA GLU A 217 -23.05 -1.71 -24.69
C GLU A 217 -23.02 -1.59 -23.16
N ARG A 218 -24.17 -1.72 -22.48
CA ARG A 218 -24.22 -1.74 -21.00
C ARG A 218 -23.49 -2.94 -20.41
N ALA A 219 -23.72 -4.14 -20.94
CA ALA A 219 -23.03 -5.34 -20.48
C ALA A 219 -21.51 -5.25 -20.67
N ALA A 220 -21.04 -4.68 -21.78
CA ALA A 220 -19.62 -4.45 -22.02
C ALA A 220 -19.02 -3.44 -21.03
N GLN A 221 -19.75 -2.36 -20.70
CA GLN A 221 -19.33 -1.39 -19.69
C GLN A 221 -19.25 -2.00 -18.29
N GLU A 222 -20.26 -2.79 -17.90
CA GLU A 222 -20.27 -3.51 -16.62
C GLU A 222 -19.11 -4.52 -16.52
N ALA A 223 -18.86 -5.27 -17.59
CA ALA A 223 -17.73 -6.20 -17.65
C ALA A 223 -16.37 -5.47 -17.56
N ALA A 224 -16.21 -4.33 -18.26
CA ALA A 224 -15.00 -3.53 -18.19
C ALA A 224 -14.79 -2.91 -16.79
N ALA A 225 -15.85 -2.43 -16.14
CA ALA A 225 -15.80 -1.91 -14.78
C ALA A 225 -15.43 -3.01 -13.77
N ALA A 226 -16.03 -4.20 -13.90
CA ALA A 226 -15.67 -5.35 -13.08
C ALA A 226 -14.20 -5.76 -13.28
N ALA A 227 -13.72 -5.81 -14.52
CA ALA A 227 -12.32 -6.12 -14.83
C ALA A 227 -11.36 -5.06 -14.26
N ALA A 228 -11.72 -3.77 -14.33
CA ALA A 228 -10.94 -2.69 -13.73
C ALA A 228 -10.88 -2.82 -12.20
N ALA A 229 -12.02 -3.10 -11.55
CA ALA A 229 -12.08 -3.32 -10.10
C ALA A 229 -11.24 -4.52 -9.66
N THR A 230 -11.25 -5.62 -10.42
CA THR A 230 -10.37 -6.77 -10.14
C THR A 230 -8.90 -6.41 -10.31
N ALA A 231 -8.54 -5.66 -11.37
CA ALA A 231 -7.16 -5.25 -11.61
C ALA A 231 -6.65 -4.28 -10.52
N GLU A 232 -7.50 -3.37 -10.04
CA GLU A 232 -7.20 -2.47 -8.93
C GLU A 232 -7.02 -3.24 -7.62
N ALA A 233 -7.90 -4.20 -7.31
CA ALA A 233 -7.76 -5.05 -6.13
C ALA A 233 -6.45 -5.87 -6.16
N GLU A 234 -6.11 -6.47 -7.30
CA GLU A 234 -4.84 -7.17 -7.47
C GLU A 234 -3.63 -6.23 -7.37
N ALA A 235 -3.73 -4.99 -7.89
CA ALA A 235 -2.66 -4.00 -7.79
C ALA A 235 -2.46 -3.57 -6.33
N ALA A 236 -3.54 -3.34 -5.58
CA ALA A 236 -3.49 -3.05 -4.15
C ALA A 236 -2.88 -4.21 -3.35
N GLU A 237 -3.25 -5.46 -3.66
CA GLU A 237 -2.66 -6.64 -3.03
C GLU A 237 -1.16 -6.76 -3.34
N ARG A 238 -0.75 -6.56 -4.60
CA ARG A 238 0.67 -6.54 -4.98
C ARG A 238 1.43 -5.43 -4.25
N ALA A 239 0.86 -4.23 -4.16
CA ALA A 239 1.47 -3.12 -3.43
C ALA A 239 1.62 -3.43 -1.93
N ALA A 240 0.61 -4.03 -1.30
CA ALA A 240 0.66 -4.45 0.09
C ALA A 240 1.73 -5.54 0.33
N ARG A 241 1.86 -6.52 -0.58
CA ARG A 241 2.91 -7.54 -0.52
C ARG A 241 4.30 -6.94 -0.64
N LEU A 242 4.52 -6.00 -1.57
CA LEU A 242 5.79 -5.31 -1.73
C LEU A 242 6.14 -4.44 -0.52
N ALA A 243 5.15 -3.73 0.04
CA ALA A 243 5.34 -2.96 1.27
C ALA A 243 5.70 -3.86 2.46
N ALA A 244 5.05 -5.02 2.59
CA ALA A 244 5.39 -6.01 3.61
C ALA A 244 6.82 -6.54 3.44
N GLN A 245 7.23 -6.88 2.21
CA GLN A 245 8.59 -7.30 1.90
C GLN A 245 9.63 -6.22 2.22
N SER A 246 9.36 -4.96 1.87
CA SER A 246 10.23 -3.82 2.20
C SER A 246 10.37 -3.64 3.71
N SER A 247 9.25 -3.68 4.44
CA SER A 247 9.27 -3.56 5.90
C SER A 247 10.04 -4.70 6.56
N ALA A 248 9.91 -5.94 6.06
CA ALA A 248 10.65 -7.10 6.55
C ALA A 248 12.16 -6.94 6.29
N ALA A 249 12.56 -6.47 5.11
CA ALA A 249 13.96 -6.20 4.78
C ALA A 249 14.56 -5.09 5.65
N GLU A 250 13.81 -4.01 5.91
CA GLU A 250 14.23 -2.95 6.84
C GLU A 250 14.39 -3.47 8.27
N HIS A 251 13.47 -4.32 8.75
CA HIS A 251 13.58 -4.94 10.07
C HIS A 251 14.79 -5.87 10.17
N GLU A 252 15.05 -6.68 9.15
CA GLU A 252 16.23 -7.56 9.11
C GLU A 252 17.53 -6.75 9.09
N GLN A 253 17.58 -5.66 8.32
CA GLN A 253 18.74 -4.79 8.29
C GLN A 253 18.99 -4.09 9.63
N ARG A 254 17.96 -3.56 10.29
CA ARG A 254 18.09 -2.97 11.63
C ARG A 254 18.60 -3.99 12.65
N ALA A 255 18.11 -5.23 12.59
CA ALA A 255 18.58 -6.30 13.47
C ALA A 255 20.07 -6.65 13.23
N ARG A 256 20.51 -6.65 11.96
CA ARG A 256 21.93 -6.86 11.62
C ARG A 256 22.80 -5.71 12.13
N GLU A 257 22.39 -4.47 11.91
CA GLU A 257 23.10 -3.28 12.40
C GLU A 257 23.21 -3.26 13.93
N GLU A 258 22.13 -3.63 14.64
CA GLU A 258 22.13 -3.75 16.10
C GLU A 258 23.07 -4.87 16.58
N ALA A 259 23.04 -6.04 15.94
CA ALA A 259 23.93 -7.16 16.25
C ALA A 259 25.41 -6.80 16.02
N GLU A 260 25.73 -6.11 14.92
CA GLU A 260 27.07 -5.59 14.67
C GLU A 260 27.50 -4.57 15.73
N ARG A 261 26.60 -3.69 16.14
CA ARG A 261 26.87 -2.71 17.20
C ARG A 261 27.16 -3.38 18.54
N LEU A 262 26.41 -4.42 18.89
CA LEU A 262 26.63 -5.22 20.11
C LEU A 262 27.96 -5.96 20.04
N ALA A 263 28.26 -6.63 18.91
CA ALA A 263 29.53 -7.32 18.70
C ALA A 263 30.73 -6.35 18.73
N ALA A 264 30.59 -5.15 18.16
CA ALA A 264 31.62 -4.11 18.24
C ALA A 264 31.83 -3.61 19.67
N ALA A 265 30.74 -3.44 20.44
CA ALA A 265 30.84 -3.08 21.86
C ALA A 265 31.50 -4.17 22.70
N GLU A 266 31.21 -5.44 22.43
CA GLU A 266 31.89 -6.58 23.08
C GLU A 266 33.39 -6.64 22.72
N ARG A 267 33.74 -6.44 21.44
CA ARG A 267 35.15 -6.37 21.02
C ARG A 267 35.88 -5.21 21.69
N ALA A 268 35.27 -4.03 21.75
CA ALA A 268 35.86 -2.87 22.42
C ALA A 268 36.08 -3.13 23.92
N ARG A 269 35.11 -3.75 24.61
CA ARG A 269 35.29 -4.16 26.02
C ARG A 269 36.42 -5.17 26.17
N ALA A 270 36.49 -6.19 25.30
CA ALA A 270 37.56 -7.18 25.34
C ALA A 270 38.94 -6.57 25.04
N GLU A 271 39.02 -5.60 24.13
CA GLU A 271 40.25 -4.85 23.84
C GLU A 271 40.67 -3.96 25.01
N GLU A 272 39.73 -3.29 25.69
CA GLU A 272 39.97 -2.52 26.91
C GLU A 272 40.45 -3.41 28.06
N GLU A 273 39.80 -4.55 28.30
CA GLU A 273 40.22 -5.54 29.30
C GLU A 273 41.61 -6.10 28.99
N ALA A 274 41.88 -6.47 27.73
CA ALA A 274 43.20 -6.93 27.30
C ALA A 274 44.27 -5.84 27.41
N ALA A 275 43.92 -4.58 27.15
CA ALA A 275 44.82 -3.44 27.34
C ALA A 275 45.10 -3.18 28.83
N ALA A 276 44.10 -3.30 29.69
CA ALA A 276 44.28 -3.20 31.14
C ALA A 276 45.19 -4.33 31.67
N ALA A 277 44.94 -5.57 31.27
CA ALA A 277 45.78 -6.71 31.63
C ALA A 277 47.23 -6.56 31.14
N ARG A 278 47.44 -6.01 29.94
CA ARG A 278 48.79 -5.69 29.44
C ARG A 278 49.48 -4.64 30.29
N ARG A 279 48.80 -3.54 30.67
CA ARG A 279 49.36 -2.51 31.55
C ARG A 279 49.72 -3.08 32.93
N GLU A 280 48.84 -3.89 33.52
CA GLU A 280 49.11 -4.54 34.80
C GLU A 280 50.33 -5.48 34.73
N ALA A 281 50.47 -6.24 33.64
CA ALA A 281 51.62 -7.11 33.41
C ALA A 281 52.92 -6.31 33.22
N GLU A 282 52.90 -5.24 32.43
CA GLU A 282 54.04 -4.34 32.22
C GLU A 282 54.46 -3.66 33.54
N GLU A 283 53.50 -3.20 34.35
CA GLU A 283 53.77 -2.64 35.67
C GLU A 283 54.34 -3.67 36.64
N ALA A 284 53.83 -4.91 36.63
CA ALA A 284 54.37 -6.00 37.44
C ALA A 284 55.80 -6.36 37.03
N GLU A 285 56.08 -6.42 35.73
CA GLU A 285 57.43 -6.66 35.22
C GLU A 285 58.38 -5.51 35.56
N ALA A 286 57.93 -4.25 35.45
CA ALA A 286 58.71 -3.08 35.84
C ALA A 286 59.02 -3.07 37.35
N ARG A 287 58.05 -3.45 38.20
CA ARG A 287 58.27 -3.64 39.65
C ARG A 287 59.31 -4.73 39.92
N ALA A 288 59.15 -5.90 39.31
CA ALA A 288 60.10 -7.00 39.47
C ALA A 288 61.53 -6.64 39.01
N ARG A 289 61.67 -5.89 37.91
CA ARG A 289 62.97 -5.39 37.43
C ARG A 289 63.62 -4.41 38.41
N ARG A 290 62.83 -3.52 39.05
CA ARG A 290 63.34 -2.59 40.07
C ARG A 290 63.80 -3.33 41.31
N GLU A 291 62.98 -4.25 41.82
CA GLU A 291 63.33 -5.08 42.98
C GLU A 291 64.60 -5.90 42.73
N ALA A 292 64.74 -6.50 41.55
CA ALA A 292 65.94 -7.25 41.17
C ALA A 292 67.19 -6.35 41.06
N ALA A 293 67.04 -5.11 40.57
CA ALA A 293 68.14 -4.14 40.49
C ALA A 293 68.59 -3.66 41.88
N ASP A 294 67.64 -3.38 42.78
CA ASP A 294 67.92 -2.96 44.15
C ASP A 294 68.60 -4.08 44.95
N ASP A 295 68.15 -5.33 44.78
CA ASP A 295 68.77 -6.51 45.39
C ASP A 295 70.19 -6.76 44.86
N ALA A 296 70.44 -6.53 43.57
CA ALA A 296 71.77 -6.64 42.97
C ALA A 296 72.71 -5.55 43.50
N ALA A 297 72.22 -4.31 43.63
CA ALA A 297 72.98 -3.20 44.18
C ALA A 297 73.37 -3.43 45.65
N ARG A 298 72.45 -3.95 46.47
CA ARG A 298 72.73 -4.32 47.88
C ARG A 298 73.84 -5.37 47.97
N LYS A 299 73.74 -6.45 47.18
CA LYS A 299 74.75 -7.53 47.15
C LYS A 299 76.12 -7.03 46.67
N ASP A 300 76.17 -6.09 45.74
CA ASP A 300 77.43 -5.49 45.28
C ASP A 300 78.06 -4.59 46.35
N ALA A 301 77.26 -3.77 47.04
CA ALA A 301 77.72 -2.96 48.16
C ALA A 301 78.30 -3.80 49.31
N GLU A 302 77.64 -4.90 49.70
CA GLU A 302 78.13 -5.84 50.70
C GLU A 302 79.50 -6.44 50.33
N ARG A 303 79.69 -6.84 49.07
CA ARG A 303 80.99 -7.38 48.60
C ARG A 303 82.09 -6.33 48.64
N ARG A 304 81.79 -5.10 48.23
CA ARG A 304 82.76 -4.00 48.27
C ARG A 304 83.17 -3.65 49.71
N GLN A 305 82.24 -3.66 50.67
CA GLN A 305 82.55 -3.48 52.10
C GLN A 305 83.46 -4.58 52.63
N ALA A 306 83.18 -5.85 52.30
CA ALA A 306 84.03 -6.96 52.70
C ALA A 306 85.47 -6.80 52.17
N ARG A 307 85.63 -6.37 50.91
CA ARG A 307 86.96 -6.13 50.32
C ARG A 307 87.67 -4.93 50.94
N LEU A 308 86.95 -3.87 51.31
CA LEU A 308 87.52 -2.75 52.06
C LEU A 308 88.02 -3.19 53.44
N ALA A 309 87.32 -4.10 54.13
CA ALA A 309 87.79 -4.64 55.40
C ALA A 309 89.16 -5.34 55.27
N GLU A 310 89.32 -6.16 54.23
CA GLU A 310 90.60 -6.82 53.91
C GLU A 310 91.71 -5.79 53.62
N LEU A 311 91.41 -4.76 52.82
CA LEU A 311 92.39 -3.72 52.48
C LEU A 311 92.78 -2.86 53.70
N ALA A 312 91.88 -2.61 54.65
CA ALA A 312 92.24 -1.94 55.91
C ALA A 312 93.25 -2.76 56.72
N ASP A 313 93.06 -4.08 56.80
CA ASP A 313 93.99 -4.99 57.47
C ASP A 313 95.32 -5.10 56.72
N GLU A 314 95.30 -5.16 55.38
CA GLU A 314 96.50 -5.16 54.55
C GLU A 314 97.28 -3.84 54.68
N ALA A 315 96.59 -2.70 54.78
CA ALA A 315 97.21 -1.41 55.05
C ALA A 315 97.91 -1.40 56.41
N ALA A 316 97.25 -1.91 57.46
CA ALA A 316 97.84 -2.01 58.79
C ALA A 316 99.09 -2.91 58.80
N ARG A 317 99.05 -4.04 58.10
CA ARG A 317 100.21 -4.93 57.93
C ARG A 317 101.33 -4.24 57.16
N ALA A 318 101.04 -3.63 56.02
CA ALA A 318 102.03 -2.92 55.20
C ALA A 318 102.70 -1.77 55.96
N ALA A 319 101.96 -1.03 56.81
CA ALA A 319 102.51 0.02 57.66
C ALA A 319 103.52 -0.50 58.71
N SER A 320 103.38 -1.77 59.12
CA SER A 320 104.21 -2.43 60.14
C SER A 320 105.46 -3.13 59.60
N VAL A 321 105.69 -3.17 58.28
CA VAL A 321 106.85 -3.85 57.67
C VAL A 321 108.16 -3.11 57.98
N ASP A 322 109.18 -3.78 58.50
CA ASP A 322 110.44 -3.15 58.95
C ASP A 322 111.25 -2.49 57.81
N ASP A 323 111.28 -3.10 56.62
CA ASP A 323 111.91 -2.51 55.43
C ASP A 323 111.00 -1.45 54.80
N LEU A 324 111.39 -0.18 54.88
CA LEU A 324 110.62 0.96 54.38
C LEU A 324 110.40 0.90 52.86
N ALA A 325 111.37 0.38 52.09
CA ALA A 325 111.24 0.27 50.63
C ALA A 325 110.18 -0.76 50.22
N SER A 326 110.10 -1.88 50.95
CA SER A 326 109.04 -2.88 50.78
C SER A 326 107.69 -2.40 51.29
N ALA A 327 107.64 -1.73 52.45
CA ALA A 327 106.43 -1.14 53.01
C ALA A 327 105.78 -0.16 52.02
N ARG A 328 106.57 0.71 51.38
CA ARG A 328 106.09 1.68 50.38
C ARG A 328 105.45 1.04 49.14
N ARG A 329 106.04 -0.05 48.64
CA ARG A 329 105.47 -0.80 47.50
C ARG A 329 104.15 -1.44 47.87
N GLN A 330 104.09 -2.11 49.03
CA GLN A 330 102.88 -2.80 49.49
C GLN A 330 101.75 -1.82 49.81
N PHE A 331 102.04 -0.76 50.57
CA PHE A 331 101.05 0.26 50.92
C PHE A 331 100.53 1.01 49.68
N GLY A 332 101.39 1.23 48.67
CA GLY A 332 100.99 1.86 47.40
C GLY A 332 100.05 1.02 46.52
N VAL A 333 100.03 -0.30 46.68
CA VAL A 333 99.04 -1.18 46.03
C VAL A 333 97.70 -1.08 46.75
N VAL A 334 97.72 -1.28 48.07
CA VAL A 334 96.53 -1.21 48.93
C VAL A 334 95.82 0.15 48.78
N ARG A 335 96.57 1.25 48.71
CA ARG A 335 96.00 2.60 48.57
C ARG A 335 95.27 2.84 47.25
N ARG A 336 95.75 2.26 46.15
CA ARG A 336 95.07 2.39 44.85
C ARG A 336 93.77 1.60 44.86
N GLU A 337 93.84 0.35 45.30
CA GLU A 337 92.66 -0.53 45.35
C GLU A 337 91.60 -0.02 46.34
N TRP A 338 92.02 0.53 47.49
CA TRP A 338 91.12 1.18 48.44
C TRP A 338 90.37 2.35 47.78
N THR A 339 91.08 3.21 47.03
CA THR A 339 90.48 4.37 46.35
C THR A 339 89.48 3.94 45.28
N ASP A 340 89.82 2.91 44.51
CA ASP A 340 88.96 2.41 43.44
C ASP A 340 87.66 1.78 44.00
N ILE A 341 87.76 0.98 45.06
CA ILE A 341 86.61 0.28 45.65
C ILE A 341 85.74 1.18 46.53
N SER A 342 86.34 2.13 47.24
CA SER A 342 85.61 3.12 48.07
C SER A 342 84.88 4.18 47.24
N SER A 343 85.18 4.30 45.94
CA SER A 343 84.52 5.24 45.06
C SER A 343 83.03 4.91 44.88
N GLY A 344 82.18 5.91 45.11
CA GLY A 344 80.74 5.80 44.89
C GLY A 344 79.98 4.94 45.92
N ILE A 345 80.61 4.56 47.04
CA ILE A 345 79.94 3.86 48.14
C ILE A 345 80.19 4.55 49.48
N THR A 346 79.23 4.43 50.40
CA THR A 346 79.42 4.85 51.80
C THR A 346 80.22 3.79 52.54
N VAL A 347 81.52 4.00 52.70
CA VAL A 347 82.41 3.09 53.43
C VAL A 347 82.04 3.04 54.91
N ASP A 348 82.09 1.86 55.54
CA ASP A 348 81.92 1.71 56.98
C ASP A 348 82.89 2.65 57.74
N PRO A 349 82.40 3.53 58.64
CA PRO A 349 83.22 4.46 59.40
C PRO A 349 84.37 3.81 60.18
N ASP A 350 84.20 2.59 60.70
CA ASP A 350 85.24 1.88 61.44
C ASP A 350 86.37 1.42 60.51
N LEU A 351 86.02 0.88 59.33
CA LEU A 351 86.99 0.50 58.30
C LEU A 351 87.75 1.71 57.77
N ALA A 352 87.04 2.81 57.51
CA ALA A 352 87.64 4.07 57.08
C ALA A 352 88.63 4.61 58.12
N SER A 353 88.28 4.53 59.42
CA SER A 353 89.19 4.91 60.51
C SER A 353 90.43 4.03 60.57
N ARG A 354 90.29 2.71 60.49
CA ARG A 354 91.43 1.77 60.52
C ARG A 354 92.41 1.99 59.38
N TYR A 355 91.89 2.17 58.17
CA TYR A 355 92.72 2.47 57.01
C TYR A 355 93.40 3.84 57.14
N ALA A 356 92.68 4.87 57.63
CA ALA A 356 93.24 6.19 57.87
C ALA A 356 94.36 6.16 58.92
N ASP A 357 94.19 5.41 60.02
CA ASP A 357 95.21 5.21 61.06
C ASP A 357 96.46 4.52 60.50
N ALA A 358 96.28 3.48 59.69
CA ALA A 358 97.39 2.80 59.02
C ALA A 358 98.14 3.74 58.07
N ASN A 359 97.41 4.55 57.30
CA ASN A 359 97.98 5.53 56.38
C ASN A 359 98.72 6.66 57.13
N ALA A 360 98.17 7.13 58.25
CA ALA A 360 98.81 8.14 59.09
C ALA A 360 100.11 7.60 59.72
N LYS A 361 100.10 6.37 60.26
CA LYS A 361 101.28 5.70 60.81
C LYS A 361 102.37 5.51 59.75
N PHE A 362 102.01 5.03 58.56
CA PHE A 362 102.94 4.85 57.46
C PHE A 362 103.56 6.19 57.02
N THR A 363 102.73 7.23 56.86
CA THR A 363 103.18 8.57 56.46
C THR A 363 104.10 9.21 57.50
N ALA A 364 103.78 9.10 58.79
CA ALA A 364 104.62 9.62 59.89
C ALA A 364 105.98 8.91 59.97
N ARG A 365 106.03 7.61 59.63
CA ARG A 365 107.27 6.86 59.56
C ARG A 365 108.14 7.28 58.38
N GLU A 366 107.54 7.50 57.20
CA GLU A 366 108.26 8.06 56.05
C GLU A 366 108.82 9.46 56.37
N SER A 367 108.04 10.34 57.02
CA SER A 367 108.51 11.67 57.39
C SER A 367 109.65 11.63 58.41
N THR A 368 109.57 10.75 59.43
CA THR A 368 110.62 10.60 60.44
C THR A 368 111.96 10.16 59.83
N VAL A 369 111.93 9.19 58.91
CA VAL A 369 113.15 8.73 58.21
C VAL A 369 113.72 9.82 57.31
N GLN A 370 112.87 10.58 56.62
CA GLN A 370 113.30 11.73 55.81
C GLN A 370 113.92 12.84 56.67
N GLU A 371 113.32 13.17 57.82
CA GLU A 371 113.84 14.17 58.76
C GLU A 371 115.18 13.75 59.37
N GLN A 372 115.34 12.47 59.72
CA GLN A 372 116.61 11.92 60.20
C GLN A 372 117.72 11.99 59.15
N ASP A 373 117.44 11.62 57.89
CA ASP A 373 118.41 11.74 56.79
C ASP A 373 118.77 13.22 56.52
N GLN A 374 117.78 14.13 56.51
CA GLN A 374 118.03 15.56 56.37
C GLN A 374 118.86 16.12 57.52
N ARG A 375 118.60 15.70 58.76
CA ARG A 375 119.35 16.13 59.95
C ARG A 375 120.78 15.59 59.92
N ALA A 376 120.98 14.32 59.59
CA ALA A 376 122.31 13.72 59.44
C ALA A 376 123.15 14.46 58.38
N ARG A 377 122.55 14.84 57.25
CA ARG A 377 123.21 15.64 56.21
C ARG A 377 123.57 17.05 56.68
N ARG A 378 122.68 17.72 57.41
CA ARG A 378 122.95 19.04 58.00
C ARG A 378 124.07 18.99 59.04
N ASP A 379 124.07 18.00 59.91
CA ASP A 379 125.10 17.82 60.94
C ASP A 379 126.46 17.47 60.32
N ALA A 380 126.49 16.63 59.27
CA ALA A 380 127.71 16.33 58.52
C ALA A 380 128.28 17.58 57.82
N LEU A 381 127.44 18.38 57.17
CA LEU A 381 127.83 19.64 56.54
C LEU A 381 128.43 20.62 57.56
N ALA A 382 127.78 20.78 58.73
CA ALA A 382 128.25 21.67 59.79
C ALA A 382 129.62 21.23 60.35
N ARG A 383 129.84 19.92 60.52
CA ARG A 383 131.13 19.36 60.94
C ARG A 383 132.24 19.64 59.92
N LEU A 384 131.97 19.42 58.64
CA LEU A 384 132.94 19.71 57.57
C LEU A 384 133.30 21.20 57.52
N GLN A 385 132.34 22.10 57.69
CA GLN A 385 132.58 23.54 57.76
C GLN A 385 133.41 23.96 58.98
N GLN A 386 133.17 23.37 60.15
CA GLN A 386 133.99 23.61 61.35
C GLN A 386 135.41 23.09 61.22
N LEU A 387 135.60 21.93 60.57
CA LEU A 387 136.93 21.38 60.32
C LEU A 387 137.68 22.26 59.31
N ALA A 388 137.03 22.68 58.22
CA ALA A 388 137.61 23.58 57.25
C ALA A 388 138.11 24.89 57.88
N SER A 389 137.29 25.55 58.71
CA SER A 389 137.68 26.81 59.37
C SER A 389 138.83 26.62 60.38
N ARG A 390 138.89 25.49 61.09
CA ARG A 390 140.04 25.15 61.95
C ARG A 390 141.32 24.93 61.15
N VAL A 391 141.24 24.29 59.99
CA VAL A 391 142.41 24.07 59.13
C VAL A 391 142.90 25.37 58.51
N GLU A 392 141.99 26.25 58.06
CA GLU A 392 142.32 27.59 57.58
C GLU A 392 143.03 28.42 58.67
N ALA A 393 142.49 28.42 59.89
CA ALA A 393 143.09 29.14 61.02
C ALA A 393 144.48 28.61 61.40
N LEU A 394 144.73 27.30 61.25
CA LEU A 394 146.05 26.70 61.48
C LEU A 394 147.03 27.03 60.36
N GLY A 395 146.57 27.05 59.10
CA GLY A 395 147.40 27.40 57.93
C GLY A 395 147.91 28.85 57.94
N ALA A 396 147.23 29.76 58.64
CA ALA A 396 147.64 31.15 58.78
C ALA A 396 148.73 31.39 59.84
N ARG A 397 149.13 30.38 60.63
CA ARG A 397 150.12 30.53 61.70
C ARG A 397 151.54 30.26 61.19
N GLU A 398 152.42 31.27 61.31
CA GLU A 398 153.82 31.20 60.87
C GLU A 398 154.68 30.18 61.67
N ASP A 399 154.20 29.72 62.84
CA ASP A 399 154.85 28.76 63.74
C ASP A 399 154.23 27.34 63.70
N LEU A 400 153.62 26.95 62.57
CA LEU A 400 152.93 25.66 62.45
C LEU A 400 153.89 24.46 62.59
N THR A 401 153.68 23.66 63.63
CA THR A 401 154.39 22.39 63.80
C THR A 401 153.82 21.30 62.88
N LEU A 402 154.68 20.47 62.30
CA LEU A 402 154.29 19.32 61.46
C LEU A 402 153.26 18.41 62.15
N LYS A 403 153.37 18.19 63.47
CA LYS A 403 152.41 17.37 64.25
C LYS A 403 151.01 17.99 64.31
N ALA A 404 150.88 19.32 64.30
CA ALA A 404 149.60 20.00 64.31
C ALA A 404 148.92 19.98 62.93
N GLY A 405 149.70 20.19 61.86
CA GLY A 405 149.20 20.09 60.48
C GLY A 405 148.76 18.68 60.10
N ASP A 406 149.54 17.66 60.47
CA ASP A 406 149.25 16.26 60.12
C ASP A 406 148.00 15.71 60.84
N ARG A 407 147.71 16.23 62.04
CA ARG A 407 146.46 15.92 62.78
C ARG A 407 145.24 16.56 62.13
N ALA A 408 145.34 17.84 61.77
CA ALA A 408 144.28 18.58 61.10
C ALA A 408 143.87 17.96 59.76
N LEU A 409 144.85 17.51 58.95
CA LEU A 409 144.60 16.81 57.68
C LEU A 409 143.96 15.42 57.86
N ARG A 410 144.31 14.72 58.95
CA ARG A 410 143.73 13.42 59.29
C ARG A 410 142.27 13.56 59.72
N ASP A 411 141.97 14.56 60.55
CA ASP A 411 140.61 14.84 61.01
C ASP A 411 139.68 15.20 59.83
N LEU A 412 140.17 15.97 58.84
CA LEU A 412 139.39 16.38 57.65
C LEU A 412 139.17 15.24 56.64
N ARG A 413 140.04 14.22 56.58
CA ARG A 413 139.84 13.02 55.74
C ARG A 413 138.89 11.99 56.37
N SER A 414 138.67 12.07 57.67
CA SER A 414 137.82 11.12 58.43
C SER A 414 136.40 11.62 58.69
N ALA A 415 136.11 12.89 58.35
CA ALA A 415 134.79 13.50 58.40
C ALA A 415 134.12 13.43 57.02
#